data_AF-A0A968MGJ4-F1
#
_entry.id   AF-A0A968MGJ4-F1
#
_cell.length_a   1.000
_cell.length_b   1.000
_cell.length_c   1.000
_cell.angle_alpha   90.00
_cell.angle_beta   90.00
_cell.angle_gamma   90.00
#
_symmetry.space_group_name_H-M   'P 1'
#
loop_
_entity.id
_entity.type
_entity.pdbx_description
1 polymer ?
#
loop_
_entity_poly.entity_id
_entity_poly.type
_entity_poly.pdbx_seq_one_letter_code
_entity_poly.pdbx_strand_id
1 'polypeptide(L)'
;MKMLEISIDGDSLGRLSDREPPLTKTLLGFTNTMFPNSPAPIIKTSFRDHKTDEYYDDIIENRQFWTPEEYNKADHHISGEFDAYGQFSGSIKVYGKEFTNHLVNWKGNNGLKTQCGSFKINLVYIHGNARESLIPPDEHGIILAKLNKISGLYLYKDNIRILPYGNNEFDFLDLEVDRNRSNAFYFFSYRRMFGAIDISKKENPYLIEKAGREGLIENKAYRQMISILKNLFLQLAADFFRDYDKWGNQAGPNTEYFTRIKEELNRQYLAKQEFEKKSRAKKEKFQKELEFQFQKLNEKLYKSEIENFNKKLITELDIVFQLKKRIKPLVNS
;
A
#
# COMPACT_ATOMS: atom_id res chain seq x y z
N MET A 1 18.38 -12.54 -27.91
CA MET A 1 18.23 -13.36 -26.69
C MET A 1 18.31 -12.48 -25.43
N LYS A 2 19.44 -11.81 -25.16
CA LYS A 2 19.61 -10.88 -24.01
C LYS A 2 18.50 -9.83 -23.79
N MET A 3 17.98 -9.22 -24.86
CA MET A 3 16.91 -8.21 -24.76
C MET A 3 15.55 -8.77 -24.31
N LEU A 4 15.26 -10.04 -24.65
CA LEU A 4 14.02 -10.70 -24.26
C LEU A 4 14.09 -11.15 -22.80
N GLU A 5 15.22 -11.73 -22.39
CA GLU A 5 15.51 -12.05 -20.99
C GLU A 5 15.37 -10.81 -20.09
N ILE A 6 15.98 -9.68 -20.45
CA ILE A 6 15.81 -8.42 -19.70
C ILE A 6 14.35 -7.94 -19.66
N SER A 7 13.57 -8.19 -20.72
CA SER A 7 12.16 -7.78 -20.77
C SER A 7 11.25 -8.65 -19.91
N ILE A 8 11.62 -9.92 -19.69
CA ILE A 8 10.87 -10.93 -18.93
C ILE A 8 11.30 -10.94 -17.46
N ASP A 9 12.61 -10.99 -17.21
CA ASP A 9 13.22 -11.21 -15.90
C ASP A 9 13.68 -9.91 -15.22
N GLY A 10 13.75 -8.80 -15.97
CA GLY A 10 14.37 -7.56 -15.50
C GLY A 10 15.90 -7.62 -15.56
N ASP A 11 16.57 -6.52 -15.20
CA ASP A 11 18.05 -6.46 -15.21
C ASP A 11 18.59 -7.06 -13.90
N SER A 12 19.09 -8.31 -13.95
CA SER A 12 19.58 -9.06 -12.78
C SER A 12 20.96 -8.61 -12.28
N LEU A 13 21.63 -7.68 -12.97
CA LEU A 13 23.01 -7.23 -12.68
C LEU A 13 23.13 -5.78 -12.18
N GLY A 14 22.04 -5.13 -11.78
CA GLY A 14 22.07 -3.72 -11.35
C GLY A 14 21.10 -3.36 -10.22
N ARG A 15 21.15 -2.09 -9.77
CA ARG A 15 20.32 -1.45 -8.72
C ARG A 15 18.78 -1.45 -9.00
N LEU A 16 18.29 -2.31 -9.88
CA LEU A 16 16.94 -2.32 -10.47
C LEU A 16 16.11 -3.57 -10.08
N SER A 17 16.60 -4.41 -9.16
CA SER A 17 15.96 -5.69 -8.75
C SER A 17 14.53 -5.57 -8.21
N ASP A 18 14.12 -4.38 -7.77
CA ASP A 18 12.78 -4.13 -7.22
C ASP A 18 11.76 -3.65 -8.27
N ARG A 19 12.18 -3.50 -9.54
CA ARG A 19 11.30 -2.99 -10.60
C ARG A 19 10.62 -4.11 -11.36
N GLU A 20 9.36 -3.86 -11.70
CA GLU A 20 8.60 -4.77 -12.54
C GLU A 20 9.18 -4.80 -13.97
N PRO A 21 9.34 -5.98 -14.58
CA PRO A 21 9.86 -6.11 -15.95
C PRO A 21 9.05 -5.30 -16.98
N PRO A 22 9.70 -4.74 -18.02
CA PRO A 22 9.03 -3.89 -19.03
C PRO A 22 7.81 -4.53 -19.70
N LEU A 23 7.88 -5.84 -19.96
CA LEU A 23 6.80 -6.60 -20.57
C LEU A 23 5.56 -6.62 -19.67
N THR A 24 5.76 -6.87 -18.38
CA THR A 24 4.70 -6.92 -17.38
C THR A 24 4.07 -5.54 -17.18
N LYS A 25 4.87 -4.47 -17.12
CA LYS A 25 4.35 -3.10 -17.04
C LYS A 25 3.44 -2.73 -18.21
N THR A 26 3.72 -3.30 -19.38
CA THR A 26 2.96 -3.10 -20.61
C THR A 26 1.67 -3.91 -20.63
N LEU A 27 1.74 -5.19 -20.25
CA LEU A 27 0.65 -6.13 -20.44
C LEU A 27 -0.33 -6.22 -19.25
N LEU A 28 0.11 -5.86 -18.04
CA LEU A 28 -0.80 -5.70 -16.91
C LEU A 28 -1.71 -4.48 -17.09
N GLY A 29 -2.99 -4.67 -16.80
CA GLY A 29 -3.99 -3.62 -16.97
C GLY A 29 -4.24 -3.25 -18.43
N PHE A 30 -4.05 -4.19 -19.36
CA PHE A 30 -4.38 -3.93 -20.78
C PHE A 30 -5.86 -3.55 -20.96
N THR A 31 -6.73 -4.19 -20.16
CA THR A 31 -8.12 -3.79 -19.93
C THR A 31 -8.32 -3.46 -18.45
N ASN A 32 -9.19 -2.51 -18.15
CA ASN A 32 -9.42 -2.07 -16.78
C ASN A 32 -10.30 -3.06 -15.98
N THR A 33 -9.72 -3.76 -15.02
CA THR A 33 -10.45 -4.66 -14.08
C THR A 33 -10.44 -4.15 -12.63
N MET A 34 -9.98 -2.92 -12.39
CA MET A 34 -9.67 -2.43 -11.05
C MET A 34 -10.91 -2.06 -10.24
N PHE A 35 -12.03 -1.78 -10.92
CA PHE A 35 -13.21 -1.22 -10.27
C PHE A 35 -14.32 -2.27 -10.15
N PRO A 36 -15.17 -2.19 -9.10
CA PRO A 36 -16.27 -3.15 -8.91
C PRO A 36 -17.20 -3.31 -10.11
N ASN A 37 -17.41 -2.23 -10.88
CA ASN A 37 -18.28 -2.20 -12.06
C ASN A 37 -17.49 -2.10 -13.37
N SER A 38 -16.23 -2.51 -13.37
CA SER A 38 -15.42 -2.57 -14.59
C SER A 38 -16.10 -3.44 -15.65
N PRO A 39 -16.15 -3.02 -16.92
CA PRO A 39 -16.66 -3.86 -17.99
C PRO A 39 -15.83 -5.14 -18.10
N ALA A 40 -16.47 -6.23 -18.54
CA ALA A 40 -15.77 -7.48 -18.78
C ALA A 40 -14.60 -7.24 -19.76
N PRO A 41 -13.42 -7.84 -19.51
CA PRO A 41 -12.27 -7.71 -20.41
C PRO A 41 -12.66 -8.10 -21.84
N ILE A 42 -12.50 -7.17 -22.77
CA ILE A 42 -12.72 -7.44 -24.20
C ILE A 42 -11.63 -8.39 -24.72
N ILE A 43 -10.42 -8.28 -24.17
CA ILE A 43 -9.24 -9.05 -24.54
C ILE A 43 -8.66 -9.67 -23.27
N LYS A 44 -8.44 -10.98 -23.28
CA LYS A 44 -7.66 -11.68 -22.27
C LYS A 44 -6.22 -11.79 -22.77
N THR A 45 -5.27 -11.31 -21.98
CA THR A 45 -3.84 -11.37 -22.29
C THR A 45 -3.17 -12.47 -21.47
N SER A 46 -2.23 -13.18 -22.09
CA SER A 46 -1.40 -14.21 -21.48
C SER A 46 -0.01 -14.11 -22.07
N PHE A 47 1.04 -14.32 -21.27
CA PHE A 47 2.39 -14.40 -21.80
C PHE A 47 3.06 -15.65 -21.25
N ARG A 48 3.06 -16.69 -22.09
CA ARG A 48 3.52 -18.03 -21.75
C ARG A 48 4.98 -18.16 -22.16
N ASP A 49 5.85 -18.24 -21.18
CA ASP A 49 7.25 -18.59 -21.38
C ASP A 49 7.38 -20.12 -21.28
N HIS A 50 7.40 -20.77 -22.44
CA HIS A 50 7.51 -22.21 -22.56
C HIS A 50 8.92 -22.67 -22.23
N LYS A 51 9.09 -23.35 -21.08
CA LYS A 51 10.37 -23.99 -20.72
C LYS A 51 10.52 -25.36 -21.38
N THR A 52 9.40 -26.05 -21.63
CA THR A 52 9.29 -27.28 -22.42
C THR A 52 7.96 -27.30 -23.18
N ASP A 53 7.73 -28.32 -24.01
CA ASP A 53 6.46 -28.48 -24.75
C ASP A 53 5.25 -28.68 -23.83
N GLU A 54 5.46 -29.27 -22.64
CA GLU A 54 4.40 -29.56 -21.66
C GLU A 54 4.33 -28.56 -20.50
N TYR A 55 5.38 -27.75 -20.31
CA TYR A 55 5.50 -26.83 -19.19
C TYR A 55 5.81 -25.40 -19.66
N TYR A 56 4.96 -24.46 -19.24
CA TYR A 56 5.16 -23.03 -19.42
C TYR A 56 4.84 -22.27 -18.14
N ASP A 57 5.49 -21.13 -17.95
CA ASP A 57 5.13 -20.15 -16.92
C ASP A 57 4.34 -19.01 -17.58
N ASP A 58 3.09 -18.78 -17.14
CA ASP A 58 2.39 -17.53 -17.51
C ASP A 58 2.83 -16.40 -16.57
N ILE A 59 3.66 -15.52 -17.10
CA ILE A 59 4.32 -14.45 -16.34
C ILE A 59 3.32 -13.35 -15.96
N ILE A 60 2.19 -13.25 -16.67
CA ILE A 60 1.15 -12.24 -16.43
C ILE A 60 0.09 -12.80 -15.50
N GLU A 61 -0.36 -14.03 -15.71
CA GLU A 61 -1.43 -14.64 -14.91
C GLU A 61 -1.08 -14.70 -13.42
N ASN A 62 0.18 -14.99 -13.10
CA ASN A 62 0.69 -15.01 -11.72
C ASN A 62 0.83 -13.61 -11.09
N ARG A 63 0.73 -12.54 -11.89
CA ARG A 63 0.87 -11.15 -11.44
C ARG A 63 -0.47 -10.45 -11.56
N GLN A 64 -1.19 -10.36 -10.46
CA GLN A 64 -2.52 -9.77 -10.49
C GLN A 64 -2.45 -8.25 -10.66
N PHE A 65 -3.17 -7.76 -11.66
CA PHE A 65 -3.51 -6.34 -11.75
C PHE A 65 -4.32 -5.90 -10.52
N TRP A 66 -4.64 -4.61 -10.41
CA TRP A 66 -5.46 -4.13 -9.31
C TRP A 66 -6.86 -4.76 -9.34
N THR A 67 -7.35 -5.09 -8.15
CA THR A 67 -8.67 -5.73 -7.95
C THR A 67 -9.67 -4.76 -7.31
N PRO A 68 -10.98 -5.02 -7.46
CA PRO A 68 -12.01 -4.25 -6.76
C PRO A 68 -11.89 -4.26 -5.24
N GLU A 69 -11.38 -5.34 -4.64
CA GLU A 69 -11.15 -5.42 -3.20
C GLU A 69 -10.06 -4.42 -2.77
N GLU A 70 -8.93 -4.40 -3.48
CA GLU A 70 -7.84 -3.45 -3.22
C GLU A 70 -8.29 -2.00 -3.43
N TYR A 71 -9.11 -1.75 -4.47
CA TYR A 71 -9.72 -0.44 -4.69
C TYR A 71 -10.55 -0.01 -3.47
N ASN A 72 -11.39 -0.89 -2.92
CA ASN A 72 -12.27 -0.54 -1.80
C ASN A 72 -11.51 -0.28 -0.48
N LYS A 73 -10.33 -0.88 -0.29
CA LYS A 73 -9.50 -0.70 0.91
C LYS A 73 -8.77 0.64 0.97
N ALA A 74 -8.66 1.36 -0.14
CA ALA A 74 -7.87 2.57 -0.22
C ALA A 74 -8.37 3.69 0.71
N ASP A 75 -7.45 4.58 1.11
CA ASP A 75 -7.73 5.64 2.08
C ASP A 75 -8.69 6.69 1.52
N HIS A 76 -8.52 7.03 0.25
CA HIS A 76 -9.30 8.05 -0.44
C HIS A 76 -9.71 7.58 -1.85
N HIS A 77 -10.91 7.99 -2.27
CA HIS A 77 -11.44 7.71 -3.61
C HIS A 77 -11.82 9.02 -4.29
N ILE A 78 -11.47 9.18 -5.55
CA ILE A 78 -11.81 10.34 -6.36
C ILE A 78 -12.40 9.81 -7.66
N SER A 79 -13.67 10.11 -7.91
CA SER A 79 -14.38 9.65 -9.10
C SER A 79 -15.26 10.76 -9.66
N GLY A 80 -15.30 10.89 -10.97
CA GLY A 80 -16.10 11.92 -11.61
C GLY A 80 -15.86 12.03 -13.11
N GLU A 81 -16.42 13.08 -13.68
CA GLU A 81 -16.33 13.37 -15.10
C GLU A 81 -16.00 14.83 -15.35
N PHE A 82 -15.39 15.07 -16.50
CA PHE A 82 -15.10 16.39 -17.02
C PHE A 82 -16.01 16.65 -18.20
N ASP A 83 -16.68 17.79 -18.20
CA ASP A 83 -17.52 18.20 -19.32
C ASP A 83 -16.70 18.70 -20.53
N ALA A 84 -17.40 19.12 -21.59
CA ALA A 84 -16.77 19.65 -22.81
C ALA A 84 -16.02 20.98 -22.60
N TYR A 85 -16.12 21.61 -21.43
CA TYR A 85 -15.42 22.83 -21.03
C TYR A 85 -14.29 22.54 -20.03
N GLY A 86 -14.08 21.28 -19.66
CA GLY A 86 -13.08 20.85 -18.68
C GLY A 86 -13.47 21.06 -17.23
N GLN A 87 -14.76 21.30 -16.94
CA GLN A 87 -15.26 21.42 -15.57
C GLN A 87 -15.48 20.03 -14.99
N PHE A 88 -14.95 19.79 -13.79
CA PHE A 88 -15.12 18.51 -13.10
C PHE A 88 -16.38 18.50 -12.24
N SER A 89 -17.10 17.39 -12.26
CA SER A 89 -18.13 17.05 -11.29
C SER A 89 -17.96 15.60 -10.82
N GLY A 90 -18.03 15.36 -9.52
CA GLY A 90 -17.78 14.01 -9.00
C GLY A 90 -17.98 13.81 -7.51
N SER A 91 -17.61 12.62 -7.04
CA SER A 91 -17.60 12.21 -5.64
C SER A 91 -16.17 12.02 -5.15
N ILE A 92 -15.90 12.61 -3.99
CA ILE A 92 -14.61 12.51 -3.29
C ILE A 92 -14.88 11.81 -1.97
N LYS A 93 -14.21 10.70 -1.71
CA LYS A 93 -14.25 9.99 -0.44
C LYS A 93 -12.94 10.21 0.28
N VAL A 94 -12.99 10.78 1.47
CA VAL A 94 -11.82 10.98 2.33
C VAL A 94 -12.05 10.18 3.60
N TYR A 95 -11.19 9.18 3.86
CA TYR A 95 -11.27 8.31 5.03
C TYR A 95 -12.70 7.78 5.31
N GLY A 96 -13.36 7.29 4.26
CA GLY A 96 -14.73 6.76 4.34
C GLY A 96 -15.85 7.80 4.29
N LYS A 97 -15.60 9.08 4.59
CA LYS A 97 -16.61 10.14 4.42
C LYS A 97 -16.71 10.56 2.96
N GLU A 98 -17.92 10.52 2.43
CA GLU A 98 -18.22 10.84 1.03
C GLU A 98 -18.73 12.26 0.84
N PHE A 99 -18.18 12.95 -0.16
CA PHE A 99 -18.52 14.30 -0.59
C PHE A 99 -18.99 14.24 -2.04
N THR A 100 -20.31 14.16 -2.22
CA THR A 100 -20.95 14.06 -3.55
C THR A 100 -21.09 15.42 -4.22
N ASN A 101 -21.12 15.43 -5.55
CA ASN A 101 -21.33 16.65 -6.36
C ASN A 101 -20.27 17.73 -6.12
N HIS A 102 -19.05 17.33 -5.84
CA HIS A 102 -17.94 18.26 -5.74
C HIS A 102 -17.61 18.81 -7.14
N LEU A 103 -17.50 20.14 -7.24
CA LEU A 103 -17.26 20.84 -8.49
C LEU A 103 -15.88 21.47 -8.47
N VAL A 104 -15.09 21.20 -9.51
CA VAL A 104 -13.81 21.89 -9.70
C VAL A 104 -13.82 22.60 -11.04
N ASN A 105 -13.67 23.93 -10.96
CA ASN A 105 -13.67 24.76 -12.14
C ASN A 105 -12.29 24.85 -12.78
N TRP A 106 -12.23 24.74 -14.11
CA TRP A 106 -11.02 24.97 -14.90
C TRP A 106 -11.19 26.18 -15.81
N LYS A 107 -10.27 27.15 -15.70
CA LYS A 107 -10.34 28.44 -16.42
C LYS A 107 -9.40 28.53 -17.63
N GLY A 108 -8.66 27.47 -17.95
CA GLY A 108 -7.55 27.51 -18.91
C GLY A 108 -7.93 27.69 -20.39
N ASN A 109 -9.22 27.75 -20.73
CA ASN A 109 -9.70 27.98 -22.10
C ASN A 109 -10.74 29.10 -22.20
N ASN A 110 -10.72 30.06 -21.27
CA ASN A 110 -11.57 31.26 -21.31
C ASN A 110 -13.08 30.96 -21.50
N GLY A 111 -13.58 29.87 -20.90
CA GLY A 111 -14.98 29.45 -21.03
C GLY A 111 -15.37 28.84 -22.39
N LEU A 112 -14.42 28.63 -23.31
CA LEU A 112 -14.66 27.95 -24.57
C LEU A 112 -14.58 26.43 -24.41
N LYS A 113 -15.24 25.70 -25.30
CA LYS A 113 -15.13 24.24 -25.38
C LYS A 113 -13.69 23.80 -25.62
N THR A 114 -13.28 22.75 -24.95
CA THR A 114 -11.96 22.12 -25.11
C THR A 114 -11.94 21.30 -26.40
N GLN A 115 -10.74 21.10 -26.95
CA GLN A 115 -10.51 20.12 -28.00
C GLN A 115 -10.32 18.71 -27.44
N CYS A 116 -9.98 18.57 -26.15
CA CYS A 116 -9.91 17.25 -25.52
C CYS A 116 -11.28 16.59 -25.39
N GLY A 117 -12.37 17.35 -25.38
CA GLY A 117 -13.71 16.80 -25.14
C GLY A 117 -13.92 16.41 -23.68
N SER A 118 -15.05 15.77 -23.40
CA SER A 118 -15.39 15.22 -22.09
C SER A 118 -14.67 13.90 -21.84
N PHE A 119 -14.38 13.59 -20.58
CA PHE A 119 -13.73 12.34 -20.18
C PHE A 119 -14.00 12.02 -18.72
N LYS A 120 -13.73 10.80 -18.29
CA LYS A 120 -13.96 10.36 -16.90
C LYS A 120 -12.66 10.07 -16.19
N ILE A 121 -12.67 10.22 -14.88
CA ILE A 121 -11.58 9.82 -14.00
C ILE A 121 -12.13 9.03 -12.83
N ASN A 122 -11.44 7.94 -12.48
CA ASN A 122 -11.67 7.23 -11.25
C ASN A 122 -10.33 6.77 -10.70
N LEU A 123 -10.00 7.12 -9.46
CA LEU A 123 -8.74 6.76 -8.84
C LEU A 123 -8.90 6.61 -7.33
N VAL A 124 -7.91 5.97 -6.75
CA VAL A 124 -7.75 5.90 -5.30
C VAL A 124 -6.37 6.36 -4.89
N TYR A 125 -6.27 6.84 -3.67
CA TYR A 125 -5.03 7.27 -3.05
C TYR A 125 -4.80 6.53 -1.73
N ILE A 126 -3.57 6.10 -1.51
CA ILE A 126 -3.14 5.33 -0.33
C ILE A 126 -1.91 6.02 0.28
N HIS A 127 -1.98 6.33 1.57
CA HIS A 127 -0.88 6.97 2.28
C HIS A 127 0.36 6.10 2.31
N GLY A 128 1.53 6.72 2.14
CA GLY A 128 2.80 6.02 2.20
C GLY A 128 3.19 5.54 3.60
N ASN A 129 2.56 6.08 4.65
CA ASN A 129 2.84 5.72 6.04
C ASN A 129 1.64 5.00 6.64
N ALA A 130 1.85 3.80 7.20
CA ALA A 130 0.80 2.98 7.80
C ALA A 130 0.03 3.72 8.91
N ARG A 131 0.69 4.63 9.64
CA ARG A 131 0.06 5.42 10.71
C ARG A 131 -0.95 6.46 10.20
N GLU A 132 -0.96 6.71 8.89
CA GLU A 132 -1.83 7.68 8.21
C GLU A 132 -2.83 6.95 7.30
N SER A 133 -2.84 5.62 7.29
CA SER A 133 -3.72 4.81 6.43
C SER A 133 -4.81 4.13 7.25
N LEU A 134 -5.98 3.92 6.64
CA LEU A 134 -7.04 3.03 7.13
C LEU A 134 -6.68 1.56 6.94
N ILE A 135 -5.73 1.26 6.05
CA ILE A 135 -5.29 -0.09 5.77
C ILE A 135 -4.49 -0.60 6.97
N PRO A 136 -4.83 -1.78 7.54
CA PRO A 136 -4.06 -2.40 8.61
C PRO A 136 -2.57 -2.54 8.25
N PRO A 137 -1.63 -2.34 9.20
CA PRO A 137 -0.18 -2.31 8.90
C PRO A 137 0.37 -3.54 8.17
N ASP A 138 -0.18 -4.73 8.44
CA ASP A 138 0.16 -6.00 7.81
C ASP A 138 -0.25 -6.06 6.33
N GLU A 139 -1.42 -5.55 5.98
CA GLU A 139 -1.88 -5.43 4.59
C GLU A 139 -1.25 -4.22 3.87
N HIS A 140 -0.99 -3.14 4.59
CA HIS A 140 -0.44 -1.90 4.06
C HIS A 140 0.92 -2.12 3.39
N GLY A 141 1.81 -2.90 4.01
CA GLY A 141 3.10 -3.26 3.43
C GLY A 141 2.99 -4.00 2.09
N ILE A 142 2.00 -4.89 1.96
CA ILE A 142 1.74 -5.66 0.74
C ILE A 142 1.25 -4.72 -0.37
N ILE A 143 0.28 -3.85 -0.07
CA ILE A 143 -0.27 -2.88 -1.02
C ILE A 143 0.80 -1.87 -1.47
N LEU A 144 1.64 -1.38 -0.54
CA LEU A 144 2.76 -0.50 -0.88
C LEU A 144 3.78 -1.17 -1.79
N ALA A 145 4.11 -2.44 -1.55
CA ALA A 145 4.99 -3.20 -2.42
C ALA A 145 4.42 -3.32 -3.85
N LYS A 146 3.10 -3.49 -3.97
CA LYS A 146 2.41 -3.49 -5.26
C LYS A 146 2.40 -2.12 -5.94
N LEU A 147 2.13 -1.03 -5.19
CA LEU A 147 2.24 0.36 -5.69
C LEU A 147 3.65 0.68 -6.23
N ASN A 148 4.70 0.19 -5.57
CA ASN A 148 6.07 0.41 -6.05
C ASN A 148 6.34 -0.28 -7.41
N LYS A 149 5.54 -1.28 -7.79
CA LYS A 149 5.66 -2.03 -9.05
C LYS A 149 4.73 -1.49 -10.13
N ILE A 150 3.46 -1.29 -9.78
CA ILE A 150 2.40 -0.79 -10.65
C ILE A 150 1.64 0.31 -9.91
N SER A 151 1.63 1.53 -10.41
CA SER A 151 0.89 2.66 -9.83
C SER A 151 0.66 3.73 -10.88
N GLY A 152 0.02 4.82 -10.49
CA GLY A 152 -0.27 5.96 -11.36
C GLY A 152 -1.60 5.83 -12.08
N LEU A 153 -1.79 6.69 -13.08
CA LEU A 153 -3.04 6.80 -13.80
C LEU A 153 -2.93 6.15 -15.17
N TYR A 154 -3.79 5.17 -15.38
CA TYR A 154 -3.95 4.46 -16.64
C TYR A 154 -4.86 5.29 -17.54
N LEU A 155 -4.55 5.39 -18.83
CA LEU A 155 -5.44 6.02 -19.81
C LEU A 155 -6.04 4.91 -20.67
N TYR A 156 -7.36 4.78 -20.66
CA TYR A 156 -8.07 3.85 -21.51
C TYR A 156 -8.84 4.62 -22.57
N LYS A 157 -8.73 4.15 -23.81
CA LYS A 157 -9.57 4.60 -24.92
C LYS A 157 -10.41 3.44 -25.39
N ASP A 158 -11.72 3.61 -25.31
CA ASP A 158 -12.68 2.57 -25.66
C ASP A 158 -12.35 1.22 -24.96
N ASN A 159 -12.04 1.29 -23.66
CA ASN A 159 -11.63 0.18 -22.76
C ASN A 159 -10.29 -0.50 -23.05
N ILE A 160 -9.47 0.04 -23.96
CA ILE A 160 -8.12 -0.45 -24.24
C ILE A 160 -7.10 0.55 -23.72
N ARG A 161 -6.12 0.07 -22.95
CA ARG A 161 -5.06 0.91 -22.41
C ARG A 161 -4.22 1.54 -23.52
N ILE A 162 -3.91 2.83 -23.37
CA ILE A 162 -2.92 3.55 -24.15
C ILE A 162 -1.63 3.58 -23.33
N LEU A 163 -0.55 3.02 -23.87
CA LEU A 163 0.78 3.14 -23.29
C LEU A 163 1.36 4.53 -23.61
N PRO A 164 2.26 5.07 -22.79
CA PRO A 164 2.81 4.51 -21.54
C PRO A 164 1.99 4.84 -20.28
N TYR A 165 0.80 5.43 -20.40
CA TYR A 165 -0.03 5.81 -19.24
C TYR A 165 -0.34 4.59 -18.35
N GLY A 166 -0.18 4.74 -17.04
CA GLY A 166 -0.24 3.66 -16.04
C GLY A 166 1.11 3.01 -15.72
N ASN A 167 2.21 3.43 -16.37
CA ASN A 167 3.55 3.12 -15.90
C ASN A 167 3.93 4.09 -14.78
N ASN A 168 4.33 3.57 -13.62
CA ASN A 168 4.69 4.35 -12.44
C ASN A 168 5.96 5.22 -12.61
N GLU A 169 6.78 4.93 -13.63
CA GLU A 169 7.94 5.74 -14.02
C GLU A 169 7.56 6.87 -14.98
N PHE A 170 6.36 6.82 -15.56
CA PHE A 170 5.85 7.83 -16.49
C PHE A 170 4.77 8.67 -15.82
N ASP A 171 5.21 9.59 -14.96
CA ASP A 171 4.37 10.62 -14.35
C ASP A 171 4.11 11.76 -15.33
N PHE A 172 3.17 11.55 -16.24
CA PHE A 172 2.80 12.53 -17.28
C PHE A 172 2.12 13.80 -16.75
N LEU A 173 1.81 13.82 -15.45
CA LEU A 173 1.25 14.97 -14.75
C LEU A 173 2.29 15.68 -13.88
N ASP A 174 3.55 15.24 -13.87
CA ASP A 174 4.64 15.81 -13.07
C ASP A 174 4.29 16.01 -11.58
N LEU A 175 3.40 15.19 -11.02
CA LEU A 175 2.96 15.31 -9.63
C LEU A 175 4.11 15.10 -8.65
N GLU A 176 5.04 14.18 -8.96
CA GLU A 176 6.25 13.95 -8.17
C GLU A 176 7.19 15.15 -8.21
N VAL A 177 7.30 15.84 -9.35
CA VAL A 177 8.11 17.05 -9.48
C VAL A 177 7.52 18.17 -8.61
N ASP A 178 6.21 18.37 -8.68
CA ASP A 178 5.52 19.36 -7.85
C ASP A 178 5.62 19.03 -6.36
N ARG A 179 5.44 17.76 -5.99
CA ARG A 179 5.58 17.30 -4.60
C ARG A 179 6.98 17.49 -4.04
N ASN A 180 8.02 17.34 -4.84
CA ASN A 180 9.40 17.62 -4.43
C ASN A 180 9.65 19.11 -4.16
N ARG A 181 8.87 20.02 -4.78
CA ARG A 181 8.95 21.46 -4.49
C ARG A 181 8.34 21.80 -3.14
N SER A 182 7.18 21.23 -2.82
CA SER A 182 6.53 21.39 -1.51
C SER A 182 5.51 20.29 -1.27
N ASN A 183 5.89 19.30 -0.46
CA ASN A 183 5.03 18.16 -0.14
C ASN A 183 3.83 18.53 0.76
N ALA A 184 3.89 19.69 1.44
CA ALA A 184 2.81 20.25 2.24
C ALA A 184 1.75 20.92 1.36
N PHE A 185 2.16 21.52 0.23
CA PHE A 185 1.25 22.17 -0.70
C PHE A 185 0.72 21.20 -1.78
N TYR A 186 1.62 20.39 -2.34
CA TYR A 186 1.31 19.38 -3.35
C TYR A 186 1.17 18.01 -2.69
N PHE A 187 -0.07 17.72 -2.30
CA PHE A 187 -0.41 16.52 -1.53
C PHE A 187 -0.16 15.21 -2.29
N PHE A 188 -0.60 15.13 -3.54
CA PHE A 188 -0.63 13.88 -4.28
C PHE A 188 0.76 13.43 -4.73
N SER A 189 1.06 12.14 -4.51
CA SER A 189 2.15 11.41 -5.14
C SER A 189 1.57 10.45 -6.19
N TYR A 190 2.11 10.50 -7.41
CA TYR A 190 1.78 9.58 -8.50
C TYR A 190 2.06 8.11 -8.13
N ARG A 191 3.04 7.88 -7.25
CA ARG A 191 3.41 6.56 -6.71
C ARG A 191 2.52 6.05 -5.58
N ARG A 192 1.54 6.85 -5.16
CA ARG A 192 0.63 6.56 -4.05
C ARG A 192 -0.83 6.47 -4.50
N MET A 193 -1.05 6.44 -5.81
CA MET A 193 -2.37 6.25 -6.40
C MET A 193 -2.37 5.15 -7.44
N PHE A 194 -3.54 4.59 -7.68
CA PHE A 194 -3.84 3.90 -8.92
C PHE A 194 -5.25 4.27 -9.37
N GLY A 195 -5.46 4.32 -10.68
CA GLY A 195 -6.73 4.71 -11.25
C GLY A 195 -6.72 4.73 -12.75
N ALA A 196 -7.83 5.15 -13.33
CA ALA A 196 -8.06 5.21 -14.75
C ALA A 196 -8.64 6.57 -15.16
N ILE A 197 -8.25 7.00 -16.34
CA ILE A 197 -8.90 8.04 -17.12
C ILE A 197 -9.51 7.33 -18.32
N ASP A 198 -10.81 7.50 -18.52
CA ASP A 198 -11.54 6.88 -19.62
C ASP A 198 -11.88 7.95 -20.66
N ILE A 199 -11.39 7.74 -21.89
CA ILE A 199 -11.70 8.52 -23.08
C ILE A 199 -12.35 7.62 -24.13
N SER A 200 -12.99 8.23 -25.12
CA SER A 200 -13.57 7.50 -26.25
C SER A 200 -13.21 8.15 -27.58
N LYS A 201 -13.20 7.37 -28.66
CA LYS A 201 -13.01 7.94 -30.00
C LYS A 201 -14.08 8.97 -30.37
N LYS A 202 -15.31 8.77 -29.88
CA LYS A 202 -16.48 9.60 -30.19
C LYS A 202 -16.40 10.97 -29.51
N GLU A 203 -16.16 11.00 -28.20
CA GLU A 203 -16.17 12.24 -27.42
C GLU A 203 -14.81 12.96 -27.47
N ASN A 204 -13.72 12.26 -27.82
CA ASN A 204 -12.36 12.80 -27.82
C ASN A 204 -11.65 12.65 -29.19
N PRO A 205 -12.21 13.16 -30.31
CA PRO A 205 -11.68 12.92 -31.66
C PRO A 205 -10.27 13.51 -31.88
N TYR A 206 -9.89 14.52 -31.10
CA TYR A 206 -8.57 15.17 -31.20
C TYR A 206 -7.53 14.59 -30.22
N LEU A 207 -7.88 13.63 -29.36
CA LEU A 207 -6.92 12.84 -28.60
C LEU A 207 -6.46 11.65 -29.46
N ILE A 208 -5.42 11.92 -30.26
CA ILE A 208 -4.91 11.01 -31.29
C ILE A 208 -3.75 10.19 -30.72
N GLU A 209 -3.85 8.87 -30.81
CA GLU A 209 -2.74 7.95 -30.51
C GLU A 209 -1.67 8.06 -31.59
N LYS A 210 -0.40 8.02 -31.19
CA LYS A 210 0.72 7.90 -32.12
C LYS A 210 0.67 6.54 -32.82
N ALA A 211 1.20 6.46 -34.04
CA ALA A 211 1.21 5.22 -34.84
C ALA A 211 1.90 4.03 -34.11
N GLY A 212 2.96 4.30 -33.34
CA GLY A 212 3.64 3.29 -32.52
C GLY A 212 2.94 2.92 -31.22
N ARG A 213 1.76 3.51 -30.92
CA ARG A 213 1.04 3.40 -29.64
C ARG A 213 1.89 3.78 -28.42
N GLU A 214 2.89 4.62 -28.63
CA GLU A 214 3.78 5.21 -27.62
C GLU A 214 3.22 6.53 -27.08
N GLY A 215 1.92 6.53 -26.76
CA GLY A 215 1.21 7.67 -26.18
C GLY A 215 0.37 8.45 -27.17
N LEU A 216 -0.19 9.54 -26.65
CA LEU A 216 -0.95 10.50 -27.45
C LEU A 216 -0.02 11.51 -28.14
N ILE A 217 -0.45 12.03 -29.28
CA ILE A 217 0.18 13.20 -29.91
C ILE A 217 0.00 14.40 -28.99
N GLU A 218 1.09 15.10 -28.67
CA GLU A 218 1.10 16.29 -27.81
C GLU A 218 0.57 17.53 -28.54
N ASN A 219 -0.67 17.45 -29.00
CA ASN A 219 -1.39 18.55 -29.62
C ASN A 219 -2.10 19.41 -28.55
N LYS A 220 -2.92 20.38 -29.00
CA LYS A 220 -3.68 21.25 -28.10
C LYS A 220 -4.67 20.48 -27.23
N ALA A 221 -5.35 19.47 -27.77
CA ALA A 221 -6.26 18.62 -27.00
C ALA A 221 -5.53 17.92 -25.85
N TYR A 222 -4.38 17.30 -26.12
CA TYR A 222 -3.56 16.69 -25.08
C TYR A 222 -3.18 17.69 -23.98
N ARG A 223 -2.62 18.85 -24.36
CA ARG A 223 -2.22 19.88 -23.38
C ARG A 223 -3.38 20.38 -22.53
N GLN A 224 -4.58 20.49 -23.10
CA GLN A 224 -5.78 20.86 -22.35
C GLN A 224 -6.15 19.79 -21.32
N MET A 225 -6.17 18.51 -21.72
CA MET A 225 -6.43 17.40 -20.79
C MET A 225 -5.43 17.39 -19.63
N ILE A 226 -4.13 17.56 -19.91
CA ILE A 226 -3.10 17.63 -18.87
C ILE A 226 -3.32 18.83 -17.94
N SER A 227 -3.64 20.00 -18.49
CA SER A 227 -3.91 21.20 -17.69
C SER A 227 -5.14 21.02 -16.78
N ILE A 228 -6.20 20.38 -17.29
CA ILE A 228 -7.43 20.09 -16.54
C ILE A 228 -7.14 19.13 -15.38
N LEU A 229 -6.42 18.03 -15.65
CA LEU A 229 -6.04 17.05 -14.63
C LEU A 229 -5.14 17.66 -13.55
N LYS A 230 -4.10 18.42 -13.94
CA LYS A 230 -3.23 19.14 -13.00
C LYS A 230 -4.04 20.10 -12.11
N ASN A 231 -5.00 20.82 -12.70
CA ASN A 231 -5.89 21.71 -11.94
C ASN A 231 -6.77 20.92 -10.96
N LEU A 232 -7.32 19.76 -11.36
CA LEU A 232 -8.10 18.91 -10.45
C LEU A 232 -7.27 18.54 -9.21
N PHE A 233 -6.08 17.95 -9.39
CA PHE A 233 -5.23 17.55 -8.25
C PHE A 233 -4.84 18.72 -7.37
N LEU A 234 -4.55 19.88 -7.98
CA LEU A 234 -4.25 21.08 -7.23
C LEU A 234 -5.46 21.50 -6.38
N GLN A 235 -6.65 21.60 -6.95
CA GLN A 235 -7.84 22.05 -6.20
C GLN A 235 -8.26 21.04 -5.13
N LEU A 236 -8.25 19.73 -5.43
CA LEU A 236 -8.52 18.70 -4.44
C LEU A 236 -7.55 18.75 -3.25
N ALA A 237 -6.26 19.02 -3.51
CA ALA A 237 -5.31 19.23 -2.42
C ALA A 237 -5.70 20.44 -1.56
N ALA A 238 -6.12 21.55 -2.18
CA ALA A 238 -6.53 22.75 -1.45
C ALA A 238 -7.79 22.53 -0.62
N ASP A 239 -8.77 21.81 -1.17
CA ASP A 239 -10.08 21.67 -0.57
C ASP A 239 -10.13 20.64 0.56
N PHE A 240 -9.27 19.61 0.50
CA PHE A 240 -9.35 18.44 1.39
C PHE A 240 -8.06 18.10 2.16
N PHE A 241 -6.87 18.40 1.65
CA PHE A 241 -5.65 17.70 2.10
C PHE A 241 -4.48 18.58 2.56
N ARG A 242 -4.56 19.90 2.37
CA ARG A 242 -3.55 20.84 2.88
C ARG A 242 -3.99 21.37 4.22
N ASP A 243 -3.07 21.58 5.15
CA ASP A 243 -3.39 22.20 6.45
C ASP A 243 -3.49 23.74 6.37
N TYR A 244 -2.72 24.36 5.46
CA TYR A 244 -2.71 25.81 5.24
C TYR A 244 -2.67 26.19 3.75
N ASP A 245 -3.28 27.32 3.41
CA ASP A 245 -3.13 27.92 2.08
C ASP A 245 -1.73 28.53 1.89
N LYS A 246 -1.42 29.05 0.70
CA LYS A 246 -0.10 29.67 0.41
C LYS A 246 0.19 30.93 1.22
N TRP A 247 -0.76 31.44 1.99
CA TRP A 247 -0.65 32.62 2.85
C TRP A 247 -0.75 32.29 4.34
N GLY A 248 -0.87 31.01 4.70
CA GLY A 248 -0.93 30.55 6.10
C GLY A 248 -2.33 30.53 6.72
N ASN A 249 -3.40 30.72 5.95
CA ASN A 249 -4.77 30.59 6.49
C ASN A 249 -5.23 29.13 6.49
N GLN A 250 -6.27 28.84 7.30
CA GLN A 250 -6.92 27.53 7.35
C GLN A 250 -7.26 27.06 5.93
N ALA A 251 -6.68 25.93 5.55
CA ALA A 251 -6.85 25.40 4.20
C ALA A 251 -8.19 24.69 4.07
N GLY A 252 -8.92 25.02 3.00
CA GLY A 252 -10.02 24.23 2.46
C GLY A 252 -11.26 24.08 3.33
N PRO A 253 -12.46 24.00 2.73
CA PRO A 253 -13.68 23.75 3.49
C PRO A 253 -13.73 22.37 4.18
N ASN A 254 -12.91 21.40 3.77
CA ASN A 254 -13.00 20.01 4.24
C ASN A 254 -11.73 19.46 4.92
N THR A 255 -10.65 20.24 5.00
CA THR A 255 -9.37 19.82 5.57
C THR A 255 -9.47 19.39 7.03
N GLU A 256 -10.25 20.10 7.84
CA GLU A 256 -10.34 19.81 9.28
C GLU A 256 -10.73 18.35 9.54
N TYR A 257 -11.63 17.81 8.72
CA TYR A 257 -12.01 16.41 8.79
C TYR A 257 -10.83 15.48 8.48
N PHE A 258 -10.08 15.75 7.41
CA PHE A 258 -8.90 14.98 7.03
C PHE A 258 -7.83 14.99 8.14
N THR A 259 -7.46 16.17 8.63
CA THR A 259 -6.42 16.35 9.65
C THR A 259 -6.81 15.64 10.95
N ARG A 260 -8.08 15.78 11.39
CA ARG A 260 -8.58 15.11 12.59
C ARG A 260 -8.47 13.59 12.51
N ILE A 261 -8.91 12.98 11.40
CA ILE A 261 -8.85 11.53 11.23
C ILE A 261 -7.40 11.04 11.11
N LYS A 262 -6.56 11.79 10.38
CA LYS A 262 -5.12 11.49 10.27
C LYS A 262 -4.43 11.48 11.64
N GLU A 263 -4.71 12.46 12.49
CA GLU A 263 -4.18 12.53 13.85
C GLU A 263 -4.68 11.38 14.74
N GLU A 264 -5.96 11.01 14.60
CA GLU A 264 -6.54 9.86 15.29
C GLU A 264 -5.85 8.55 14.91
N LEU A 265 -5.67 8.28 13.61
CA LEU A 265 -4.96 7.10 13.11
C LEU A 265 -3.53 7.04 13.66
N ASN A 266 -2.82 8.17 13.65
CA ASN A 266 -1.47 8.23 14.18
C ASN A 266 -1.44 7.91 15.68
N ARG A 267 -2.38 8.42 16.48
CA ARG A 267 -2.49 8.10 17.92
C ARG A 267 -2.76 6.62 18.15
N GLN A 268 -3.73 6.04 17.43
CA GLN A 268 -4.07 4.62 17.54
C GLN A 268 -2.88 3.72 17.17
N TYR A 269 -2.17 4.07 16.08
CA TYR A 269 -0.98 3.35 15.63
C TYR A 269 0.16 3.38 16.67
N LEU A 270 0.43 4.53 17.26
CA LEU A 270 1.45 4.67 18.31
C LEU A 270 1.08 3.86 19.56
N ALA A 271 -0.18 3.92 20.01
CA ALA A 271 -0.66 3.14 21.15
C ALA A 271 -0.52 1.63 20.91
N LYS A 272 -0.85 1.15 19.70
CA LYS A 272 -0.68 -0.26 19.32
C LYS A 272 0.79 -0.68 19.37
N GLN A 273 1.70 0.12 18.82
CA GLN A 273 3.14 -0.17 18.88
C GLN A 273 3.68 -0.23 20.31
N GLU A 274 3.26 0.69 21.19
CA GLU A 274 3.68 0.65 22.59
C GLU A 274 3.19 -0.61 23.30
N PHE A 275 1.94 -1.01 23.03
CA PHE A 275 1.37 -2.24 23.58
C PHE A 275 2.14 -3.49 23.10
N GLU A 276 2.44 -3.57 21.80
CA GLU A 276 3.20 -4.68 21.22
C GLU A 276 4.61 -4.77 21.80
N LYS A 277 5.30 -3.63 21.99
CA LYS A 277 6.62 -3.58 22.65
C LYS A 277 6.55 -4.09 24.09
N LYS A 278 5.56 -3.64 24.87
CA LYS A 278 5.35 -4.11 26.26
C LYS A 278 5.04 -5.61 26.30
N SER A 279 4.19 -6.09 25.38
CA SER A 279 3.84 -7.51 25.26
C SER A 279 5.05 -8.37 24.90
N ARG A 280 5.86 -7.94 23.94
CA ARG A 280 7.11 -8.61 23.55
C ARG A 280 8.12 -8.66 24.70
N ALA A 281 8.35 -7.54 25.38
CA ALA A 281 9.24 -7.51 26.54
C ALA A 281 8.76 -8.44 27.67
N LYS A 282 7.45 -8.53 27.91
CA LYS A 282 6.86 -9.46 28.88
C LYS A 282 7.04 -10.92 28.45
N LYS A 283 6.86 -11.24 27.17
CA LYS A 283 7.10 -12.59 26.60
C LYS A 283 8.57 -12.98 26.73
N GLU A 284 9.49 -12.11 26.36
CA GLU A 284 10.94 -12.37 26.46
C GLU A 284 11.38 -12.57 27.92
N LYS A 285 10.85 -11.78 28.87
CA LYS A 285 11.10 -11.98 30.30
C LYS A 285 10.54 -13.33 30.79
N PHE A 286 9.33 -13.67 30.39
CA PHE A 286 8.70 -14.95 30.75
C PHE A 286 9.44 -16.15 30.17
N GLN A 287 9.91 -16.06 28.92
CA GLN A 287 10.71 -17.10 28.28
C GLN A 287 12.03 -17.32 29.02
N LYS A 288 12.75 -16.24 29.37
CA LYS A 288 13.98 -16.34 30.17
C LYS A 288 13.74 -16.96 31.55
N GLU A 289 12.64 -16.60 32.20
CA GLU A 289 12.26 -17.22 33.48
C GLU A 289 11.96 -18.72 33.30
N LEU A 290 11.18 -19.09 32.27
CA LEU A 290 10.91 -20.49 31.96
C LEU A 290 12.18 -21.28 31.67
N GLU A 291 13.06 -20.77 30.81
CA GLU A 291 14.35 -21.39 30.50
C GLU A 291 15.21 -21.58 31.75
N PHE A 292 15.25 -20.58 32.63
CA PHE A 292 15.95 -20.66 33.92
C PHE A 292 15.35 -21.75 34.84
N GLN A 293 14.03 -21.84 34.94
CA GLN A 293 13.37 -22.88 35.74
C GLN A 293 13.60 -24.28 35.14
N PHE A 294 13.56 -24.43 33.81
CA PHE A 294 13.88 -25.70 33.14
C PHE A 294 15.34 -26.10 33.34
N GLN A 295 16.28 -25.15 33.31
CA GLN A 295 17.68 -25.42 33.59
C GLN A 295 17.87 -25.93 35.03
N LYS A 296 17.24 -25.29 36.02
CA LYS A 296 17.24 -25.78 37.42
C LYS A 296 16.69 -27.19 37.56
N LEU A 297 15.63 -27.52 36.83
CA LEU A 297 15.06 -28.87 36.82
C LEU A 297 16.03 -29.90 36.22
N ASN A 298 16.68 -29.56 35.11
CA ASN A 298 17.59 -30.46 34.38
C ASN A 298 18.94 -30.65 35.09
N GLU A 299 19.45 -29.64 35.80
CA GLU A 299 20.72 -29.70 36.53
C GLU A 299 20.68 -30.55 37.81
N LYS A 300 19.60 -31.31 38.06
CA LYS A 300 19.43 -32.15 39.26
C LYS A 300 19.59 -31.38 40.58
N LEU A 301 19.46 -30.06 40.58
CA LEU A 301 19.60 -29.22 41.79
C LEU A 301 18.64 -29.71 42.90
N TYR A 302 17.39 -30.00 42.54
CA TYR A 302 16.42 -30.62 43.44
C TYR A 302 16.81 -32.03 43.90
N LYS A 303 17.48 -32.82 43.05
CA LYS A 303 18.01 -34.15 43.43
C LYS A 303 19.12 -34.02 44.48
N SER A 304 20.02 -33.05 44.33
CA SER A 304 21.07 -32.79 45.33
C SER A 304 20.51 -32.24 46.64
N GLU A 305 19.48 -31.38 46.57
CA GLU A 305 18.79 -30.85 47.75
C GLU A 305 18.03 -31.96 48.51
N ILE A 306 17.33 -32.85 47.78
CA ILE A 306 16.67 -34.04 48.35
C ILE A 306 17.70 -35.02 48.92
N GLU A 307 18.80 -35.28 48.24
CA GLU A 307 19.87 -36.16 48.74
C GLU A 307 20.54 -35.59 50.00
N ASN A 308 20.78 -34.29 50.07
CA ASN A 308 21.30 -33.64 51.27
C ASN A 308 20.29 -33.66 52.42
N PHE A 309 19.01 -33.44 52.13
CA PHE A 309 17.95 -33.56 53.13
C PHE A 309 17.86 -34.98 53.69
N ASN A 310 17.86 -36.00 52.82
CA ASN A 310 17.88 -37.40 53.21
C ASN A 310 19.12 -37.76 54.04
N LYS A 311 20.31 -37.27 53.67
CA LYS A 311 21.53 -37.46 54.47
C LYS A 311 21.39 -36.89 55.87
N LYS A 312 20.85 -35.67 56.02
CA LYS A 312 20.59 -35.08 57.35
C LYS A 312 19.61 -35.93 58.16
N LEU A 313 18.52 -36.36 57.53
CA LEU A 313 17.47 -37.15 58.18
C LEU A 313 17.98 -38.53 58.65
N ILE A 314 18.82 -39.18 57.83
CA ILE A 314 19.51 -40.42 58.21
C ILE A 314 20.46 -40.18 59.39
N THR A 315 21.23 -39.09 59.35
CA THR A 315 22.16 -38.73 60.45
C THR A 315 21.41 -38.50 61.76
N GLU A 316 20.29 -37.80 61.73
CA GLU A 316 19.44 -37.56 62.90
C GLU A 316 18.81 -38.87 63.42
N LEU A 317 18.32 -39.73 62.52
CA LEU A 317 17.79 -41.05 62.87
C LEU A 317 18.86 -41.96 63.49
N ASP A 318 20.08 -41.94 62.98
CA ASP A 318 21.22 -42.70 63.53
C ASP A 318 21.59 -42.21 64.93
N ILE A 319 21.59 -40.89 65.16
CA ILE A 319 21.79 -40.31 66.50
C ILE A 319 20.72 -40.81 67.46
N VAL A 320 19.44 -40.77 67.05
CA VAL A 320 18.32 -41.28 67.86
C VAL A 320 18.47 -42.79 68.13
N PHE A 321 18.90 -43.58 67.15
CA PHE A 321 19.10 -45.02 67.29
C PHE A 321 20.25 -45.34 68.27
N GLN A 322 21.37 -44.62 68.19
CA GLN A 322 22.50 -44.76 69.12
C GLN A 322 22.12 -44.37 70.55
N LEU A 323 21.34 -43.30 70.72
CA LEU A 323 20.78 -42.92 72.02
C LEU A 323 19.87 -44.02 72.58
N LYS A 324 18.98 -44.58 71.76
CA LYS A 324 18.10 -45.69 72.15
C LYS A 324 18.89 -46.94 72.54
N LYS A 325 19.98 -47.25 71.85
CA LYS A 325 20.85 -48.41 72.14
C LYS A 325 21.65 -48.24 73.44
N ARG A 326 22.04 -47.01 73.79
CA ARG A 326 22.68 -46.67 75.08
C ARG A 326 21.70 -46.68 76.26
N ILE A 327 20.43 -46.32 76.03
CA ILE A 327 19.40 -46.31 77.07
C ILE A 327 18.85 -47.73 77.32
N LYS A 328 18.80 -48.61 76.32
CA LYS A 328 18.27 -49.98 76.44
C LYS A 328 18.87 -50.84 77.58
N PRO A 329 20.21 -50.84 77.82
CA PRO A 329 20.78 -51.55 78.96
C PRO A 329 20.58 -50.85 80.32
N LEU A 330 20.21 -49.57 80.36
CA LEU A 330 19.91 -48.82 81.59
C LEU A 330 18.46 -49.02 82.08
N VAL A 331 17.58 -49.53 81.23
CA VAL A 331 16.17 -49.81 81.55
C VAL A 331 15.91 -51.30 81.83
N ASN A 332 16.87 -52.17 81.48
CA ASN A 332 16.79 -53.62 81.69
C ASN A 332 17.74 -54.14 82.81
N SER A 333 18.33 -53.23 83.60
CA SER A 333 18.94 -53.48 84.90
C SER A 333 18.01 -52.98 85.99
#